data_AF-A0A2K9NTX6-F1
#
_entry.id   AF-A0A2K9NTX6-F1
#
_cell.length_a   1.000
_cell.length_b   1.000
_cell.length_c   1.000
_cell.angle_alpha   90.00
_cell.angle_beta   90.00
_cell.angle_gamma   90.00
#
_symmetry.space_group_name_H-M   'P 1'
#
loop_
_entity.id
_entity.type
_entity.pdbx_description
1 polymer ?
#
loop_
_entity_poly.entity_id
_entity_poly.type
_entity_poly.pdbx_seq_one_letter_code
_entity_poly.pdbx_strand_id
1 'polypeptide(L)'
;MNITHENWTSSHYYSDPLRAFISLGAAPIETEEGLPGVEFQYLVTMTDKDYAELFQSAHKTLEEALQVLNEKYGHWDMKDAGAKTSGDGCSSCEAH
;
A
#
# COMPACT_ATOMS: atom_id res chain seq x y z
N MET A 1 10.26 6.70 10.77
CA MET A 1 8.83 7.06 10.82
C MET A 1 8.09 5.89 10.21
N ASN A 2 7.03 5.40 10.85
CA ASN A 2 6.38 4.15 10.43
C ASN A 2 5.05 4.42 9.76
N ILE A 3 4.66 3.53 8.85
CA ILE A 3 3.31 3.51 8.30
C ILE A 3 2.39 2.88 9.35
N THR A 4 1.23 3.49 9.58
CA THR A 4 0.28 3.16 10.65
C THR A 4 -1.13 3.01 10.09
N HIS A 5 -2.08 2.63 10.95
CA HIS A 5 -3.51 2.53 10.62
C HIS A 5 -4.12 3.81 10.05
N GLU A 6 -3.56 4.97 10.38
CA GLU A 6 -4.09 6.27 10.00
C GLU A 6 -3.57 6.78 8.66
N ASN A 7 -2.41 6.28 8.19
CA ASN A 7 -1.72 6.84 7.02
C ASN A 7 -1.38 5.81 5.93
N TRP A 8 -1.68 4.52 6.12
CA TRP A 8 -1.31 3.47 5.16
C TRP A 8 -1.90 3.66 3.76
N THR A 9 -3.05 4.31 3.63
CA THR A 9 -3.70 4.58 2.35
C THR A 9 -3.03 5.69 1.55
N SER A 10 -2.23 6.54 2.20
CA SER A 10 -1.54 7.68 1.58
C SER A 10 -0.01 7.59 1.66
N SER A 11 0.52 6.58 2.36
CA SER A 11 1.94 6.45 2.64
C SER A 11 2.59 5.28 1.92
N HIS A 12 3.85 5.45 1.55
CA HIS A 12 4.71 4.39 1.04
C HIS A 12 6.15 4.59 1.49
N TYR A 13 6.88 3.49 1.55
CA TYR A 13 8.33 3.50 1.63
C TYR A 13 8.93 3.60 0.23
N TYR A 14 10.09 4.24 0.12
CA TYR A 14 10.82 4.33 -1.14
C TYR A 14 12.35 4.26 -0.93
N SER A 15 13.01 3.58 -1.86
CA SER A 15 14.47 3.54 -1.99
C SER A 15 14.76 3.47 -3.47
N ASP A 16 15.10 4.60 -4.10
CA ASP A 16 15.21 4.76 -5.56
C ASP A 16 15.91 3.55 -6.23
N PRO A 17 15.25 2.82 -7.14
CA PRO A 17 13.96 3.10 -7.82
C PRO A 17 12.72 2.42 -7.21
N LEU A 18 12.84 1.81 -6.04
CA LEU A 18 11.84 0.94 -5.45
C LEU A 18 10.83 1.70 -4.60
N ARG A 19 9.59 1.20 -4.60
CA ARG A 19 8.52 1.64 -3.71
C ARG A 19 7.87 0.44 -3.04
N ALA A 20 7.46 0.59 -1.79
CA ALA A 20 6.71 -0.43 -1.06
C ALA A 20 5.52 0.19 -0.32
N PHE A 21 4.34 -0.40 -0.50
CA PHE A 21 3.08 0.13 0.02
C PHE A 21 2.06 -0.99 0.28
N ILE A 22 0.97 -0.65 0.96
CA ILE A 22 -0.20 -1.54 1.12
C ILE A 22 -1.30 -1.08 0.16
N SER A 23 -1.91 -2.02 -0.56
CA SER A 23 -3.15 -1.83 -1.30
C SER A 23 -4.24 -2.79 -0.79
N LEU A 24 -5.50 -2.48 -1.11
CA LEU A 24 -6.62 -3.38 -0.82
C LEU A 24 -6.93 -4.21 -2.06
N GLY A 25 -6.99 -5.53 -1.88
CA GLY A 25 -7.37 -6.49 -2.92
C GLY A 25 -8.51 -7.38 -2.48
N ALA A 26 -8.92 -8.27 -3.38
CA ALA A 26 -9.96 -9.25 -3.15
C ALA A 26 -9.59 -10.56 -3.84
N ALA A 27 -9.76 -11.67 -3.15
CA ALA A 27 -9.49 -13.01 -3.66
C ALA A 27 -10.78 -13.87 -3.65
N PRO A 28 -11.00 -14.72 -4.66
CA PRO A 28 -12.09 -15.68 -4.62
C PRO A 28 -11.83 -16.72 -3.52
N ILE A 29 -12.88 -17.08 -2.79
CA ILE A 29 -12.85 -18.14 -1.79
C ILE A 29 -14.03 -19.09 -1.99
N GLU A 30 -13.90 -20.32 -1.50
CA GLU A 30 -15.04 -21.20 -1.28
C GLU A 30 -15.57 -20.95 0.13
N THR A 31 -16.87 -20.67 0.25
CA THR A 31 -17.51 -20.56 1.58
C THR A 31 -17.72 -21.93 2.19
N GLU A 32 -18.01 -21.99 3.50
CA GLU A 32 -18.32 -23.25 4.21
C GLU A 32 -19.53 -24.00 3.59
N GLU A 33 -20.36 -23.29 2.83
CA GLU A 33 -21.54 -23.81 2.13
C GLU A 33 -21.22 -24.26 0.68
N GLY A 34 -19.96 -24.21 0.27
CA GLY A 34 -19.51 -24.57 -1.08
C GLY A 34 -19.92 -23.58 -2.17
N LEU A 35 -20.26 -22.34 -1.79
CA LEU A 35 -20.62 -21.27 -2.71
C LEU A 35 -19.41 -20.36 -3.00
N PRO A 36 -19.33 -19.75 -4.20
CA PRO A 36 -18.28 -18.78 -4.49
C PRO A 36 -18.45 -17.51 -3.65
N GLY A 37 -17.41 -17.16 -2.92
CA GLY A 37 -17.32 -15.95 -2.11
C GLY A 37 -16.12 -15.09 -2.48
N VAL A 38 -15.99 -13.96 -1.78
CA VAL A 38 -14.86 -13.03 -1.93
C VAL A 38 -14.32 -12.71 -0.54
N GLU A 39 -13.00 -12.81 -0.36
CA GLU A 39 -12.29 -12.35 0.83
C GLU A 39 -11.48 -11.10 0.48
N PHE A 40 -11.65 -10.03 1.27
CA PHE A 40 -10.79 -8.85 1.16
C PHE A 40 -9.42 -9.13 1.78
N GLN A 41 -8.37 -8.63 1.14
CA GLN A 41 -7.00 -8.85 1.57
C GLN A 41 -6.18 -7.56 1.48
N TYR A 42 -5.26 -7.39 2.42
CA TYR A 42 -4.28 -6.30 2.39
C TYR A 42 -3.02 -6.80 1.69
N LEU A 43 -2.64 -6.14 0.61
CA LEU A 43 -1.55 -6.54 -0.26
C LEU A 43 -0.33 -5.66 0.00
N VAL A 44 0.71 -6.23 0.62
CA VAL A 44 2.02 -5.58 0.72
C VAL A 44 2.73 -5.76 -0.62
N THR A 45 2.88 -4.68 -1.38
CA THR A 45 3.38 -4.68 -2.76
C THR A 45 4.67 -3.88 -2.86
N MET A 46 5.64 -4.40 -3.62
CA MET A 46 6.86 -3.69 -4.01
C MET A 46 6.87 -3.50 -5.53
N THR A 47 7.13 -2.27 -5.98
CA THR A 47 7.23 -1.92 -7.40
C THR A 47 8.55 -1.27 -7.74
N ASP A 48 8.90 -1.27 -9.02
CA ASP A 48 9.99 -0.45 -9.56
C ASP A 48 9.51 0.99 -9.89
N LYS A 49 10.38 1.76 -10.57
CA LYS A 49 10.11 3.14 -11.00
C LYS A 49 8.96 3.26 -12.00
N ASP A 50 8.75 2.23 -12.81
CA ASP A 50 7.72 2.16 -13.86
C ASP A 50 6.42 1.55 -13.31
N TYR A 51 6.34 1.36 -11.99
CA TYR A 51 5.24 0.75 -11.25
C TYR A 51 4.99 -0.72 -11.61
N ALA A 52 5.98 -1.40 -12.19
CA ALA A 52 5.89 -2.84 -12.38
C ALA A 52 6.01 -3.53 -11.02
N GLU A 53 5.07 -4.44 -10.73
CA GLU A 53 5.11 -5.26 -9.52
C GLU A 53 6.31 -6.21 -9.58
N LEU A 54 7.15 -6.14 -8.55
CA LEU A 54 8.29 -7.03 -8.36
C LEU A 54 8.01 -8.11 -7.32
N PHE A 55 7.21 -7.76 -6.31
CA PHE A 55 6.81 -8.67 -5.24
C PHE A 55 5.46 -8.24 -4.66
N GLN A 56 4.66 -9.23 -4.27
CA GLN A 56 3.42 -9.02 -3.53
C GLN A 56 3.22 -10.13 -2.50
N SER A 57 2.63 -9.76 -1.36
CA SER A 57 2.14 -10.72 -0.36
C SER A 57 0.78 -10.28 0.16
N ALA A 58 -0.13 -11.24 0.33
CA ALA A 58 -1.48 -11.00 0.80
C ALA A 58 -1.63 -11.35 2.29
N HIS A 59 -2.34 -10.50 3.01
CA HIS A 59 -2.58 -10.61 4.46
C HIS A 59 -4.05 -10.40 4.75
N LYS A 60 -4.58 -11.08 5.77
CA LYS A 60 -6.01 -11.02 6.11
C LYS A 60 -6.34 -9.77 6.91
N THR A 61 -5.39 -9.30 7.70
CA THR A 61 -5.56 -8.13 8.57
C THR A 61 -4.63 -7.00 8.16
N LEU A 62 -5.05 -5.77 8.45
CA LEU A 62 -4.21 -4.59 8.24
C LEU A 62 -2.99 -4.63 9.16
N GLU A 63 -3.15 -5.14 10.38
CA GLU A 63 -2.10 -5.28 11.38
C GLU A 63 -0.95 -6.15 10.87
N GLU A 64 -1.26 -7.32 10.29
CA GLU A 64 -0.27 -8.21 9.68
C GLU A 64 0.46 -7.52 8.51
N ALA A 65 -0.29 -6.86 7.63
CA ALA A 65 0.28 -6.14 6.49
C ALA A 65 1.21 -5.00 6.95
N LEU A 66 0.80 -4.22 7.95
CA LEU A 66 1.60 -3.14 8.53
C LEU A 66 2.86 -3.68 9.20
N GLN A 67 2.77 -4.78 9.94
CA GLN A 67 3.93 -5.42 10.53
C GLN A 67 4.93 -5.82 9.44
N VAL A 68 4.49 -6.55 8.42
CA VAL A 68 5.35 -7.01 7.33
C VAL A 68 5.97 -5.84 6.55
N LEU A 69 5.18 -4.81 6.23
CA LEU A 69 5.66 -3.64 5.51
C LEU A 69 6.74 -2.89 6.30
N ASN A 70 6.45 -2.59 7.58
CA ASN A 70 7.35 -1.82 8.44
C ASN A 70 8.62 -2.61 8.79
N GLU A 71 8.53 -3.93 9.04
CA GLU A 71 9.69 -4.78 9.30
C GLU A 71 10.60 -4.87 8.08
N LYS A 72 10.02 -5.08 6.88
CA LYS A 72 10.81 -5.24 5.65
C LYS A 72 11.39 -3.93 5.14
N TYR A 73 10.62 -2.84 5.14
CA TYR A 73 10.95 -1.61 4.43
C TYR A 73 11.03 -0.38 5.33
N GLY A 74 10.80 -0.50 6.64
CA GLY A 74 10.85 0.64 7.57
C GLY A 74 12.20 1.33 7.71
N HIS A 75 13.25 0.74 7.15
CA HIS A 75 14.59 1.33 7.03
C HIS A 75 14.74 2.26 5.81
N TRP A 76 13.74 2.32 4.92
CA TRP A 76 13.68 3.22 3.77
C TRP A 76 13.10 4.58 4.15
N ASP A 77 13.27 5.55 3.25
CA ASP A 77 12.57 6.82 3.37
C ASP A 77 11.06 6.60 3.19
N MET A 78 10.26 7.43 3.87
CA MET A 78 8.81 7.34 3.88
C MET A 78 8.22 8.61 3.28
N LYS A 79 7.27 8.46 2.36
CA LYS A 79 6.49 9.55 1.78
C LYS A 79 5.02 9.35 2.09
N ASP A 80 4.41 10.34 2.72
CA ASP A 80 2.98 10.42 2.98
C ASP A 80 2.36 11.53 2.12
N ALA A 81 1.51 11.16 1.17
CA ALA A 81 0.82 12.10 0.29
C ALA A 81 -0.37 12.82 0.96
N GLY A 82 -0.82 12.33 2.12
CA GLY A 82 -1.87 12.94 2.94
C GLY A 82 -1.34 13.95 3.94
N ALA A 83 -0.03 13.92 4.23
CA ALA A 83 0.61 14.92 5.06
C ALA A 83 0.51 16.29 4.37
N LYS A 84 0.05 17.31 5.10
CA LYS A 84 0.00 18.69 4.60
C LYS A 84 1.42 19.14 4.25
N THR A 85 1.80 19.05 2.98
CA THR A 85 2.98 19.74 2.48
C THR A 85 2.65 21.22 2.48
N SER A 86 3.34 22.00 3.31
CA SER A 86 3.34 23.46 3.20
C SER A 86 3.95 23.84 1.84
N GLY A 87 3.12 23.88 0.78
CA GLY A 87 3.46 24.58 -0.46
C GLY A 87 3.68 23.77 -1.73
N ASP A 88 2.94 22.70 -2.00
CA ASP A 88 2.97 22.10 -3.36
C ASP A 88 1.58 21.61 -3.81
N GLY A 89 0.63 22.55 -3.86
CA GLY A 89 -0.62 22.35 -4.58
C GLY A 89 -0.40 22.60 -6.07
N CYS A 90 -0.54 21.56 -6.88
CA CYS A 90 -0.52 21.67 -8.34
C CYS A 90 -1.65 22.61 -8.79
N SER A 91 -1.27 23.82 -9.23
CA SER A 91 -2.17 24.91 -9.63
C SER A 91 -2.64 24.83 -11.08
N SER A 92 -2.49 23.68 -11.75
CA SER A 92 -2.80 23.53 -13.18
C SER A 92 -3.80 22.43 -13.54
N CYS A 93 -4.61 21.94 -12.60
CA CYS A 93 -5.77 21.10 -12.97
C CYS A 93 -6.90 21.98 -13.51
N GLU A 94 -6.76 22.43 -14.76
CA GLU A 94 -7.91 22.79 -15.58
C GLU A 94 -8.51 21.49 -16.12
N ALA A 95 -9.68 21.11 -15.62
CA ALA A 95 -10.48 20.05 -16.22
C ALA A 95 -11.10 20.60 -17.52
N HIS A 96 -10.89 19.90 -18.62
CA HIS A 96 -11.48 20.19 -19.94
C HIS A 96 -12.70 19.30 -20.22
#